data_AF-A0A955T4J6-F1
#
_entry.id   AF-A0A955T4J6-F1
#
_cell.length_a   1.000
_cell.length_b   1.000
_cell.length_c   1.000
_cell.angle_alpha   90.00
_cell.angle_beta   90.00
_cell.angle_gamma   90.00
#
_symmetry.space_group_name_H-M   'P 1'
#
loop_
_entity.id
_entity.type
_entity.pdbx_description
1 polymer ?
#
loop_
_entity_poly.entity_id
_entity_poly.type
_entity_poly.pdbx_seq_one_letter_code
_entity_poly.pdbx_strand_id
1 'polypeptide(L)'
;MDIPEEDRIAFEAEPNNNWREANPLEIGRTVYGNNDDTDYLNNEDENPVKGFANGLDNKRRDRPGLDWFKIEVEEEVPFLVLFELDVLDRDVSVNLRTYVENKAGDGVELFLDGKDPMEIVHDREPERYSKAISRILKKGTYYLQVNGNHPRYILRSKIYDIPPFQSPEKAVQLGAHYIMNVGDAWVAQVPREGNIYRRIENLHDSTLRCTACHPSIFSTEAVLTSQKAGYPIEAKSQFRYVVDRIYNGPTPLYGPFEVNWQRYIAIPMQSQGKHGLILKDFEKYVSEKETPLFERYAPFLKHAWTGMDELHPDEANGVVPADSNVGFSVRDWLVLT
;
A
#
# COMPACT_ATOMS: atom_id res chain seq x y z
N MET A 1 28.59 24.27 9.69
CA MET A 1 28.99 22.87 9.45
C MET A 1 28.23 22.47 8.22
N ASP A 2 28.90 22.30 7.09
CA ASP A 2 28.24 21.90 5.86
C ASP A 2 27.83 20.43 6.00
N ILE A 3 26.53 20.17 5.86
CA ILE A 3 25.97 18.82 5.78
C ILE A 3 26.39 18.26 4.41
N PRO A 4 27.02 17.07 4.34
CA PRO A 4 27.32 16.38 3.09
C PRO A 4 26.10 16.32 2.18
N GLU A 5 26.30 16.37 0.86
CA GLU A 5 25.18 16.45 -0.09
C GLU A 5 24.26 15.21 0.01
N GLU A 6 24.82 14.02 0.21
CA GLU A 6 24.05 12.80 0.46
C GLU A 6 23.17 12.86 1.73
N ASP A 7 23.58 13.64 2.73
CA ASP A 7 22.89 13.78 4.03
C ASP A 7 21.88 14.92 4.03
N ARG A 8 21.84 15.74 2.97
CA ARG A 8 20.85 16.82 2.84
C ARG A 8 19.50 16.25 2.47
N ILE A 9 18.47 16.78 3.11
CA ILE A 9 17.07 16.51 2.76
C ILE A 9 16.86 16.91 1.28
N ALA A 10 16.39 15.97 0.47
CA ALA A 10 16.00 16.25 -0.90
C ALA A 10 14.56 16.74 -0.94
N PHE A 11 14.34 17.88 -1.60
CA PHE A 11 13.02 18.39 -1.92
C PHE A 11 12.83 18.33 -3.43
N GLU A 12 11.59 18.17 -3.88
CA GLU A 12 11.26 18.52 -5.26
C GLU A 12 11.55 20.01 -5.52
N ALA A 13 11.65 20.39 -6.79
CA ALA A 13 11.82 21.77 -7.21
C ALA A 13 11.03 22.05 -8.50
N GLU A 14 10.07 22.97 -8.40
CA GLU A 14 9.29 23.42 -9.55
C GLU A 14 10.06 24.44 -10.42
N PRO A 15 9.87 24.46 -11.76
CA PRO A 15 9.00 23.57 -12.53
C PRO A 15 9.61 22.17 -12.71
N ASN A 16 8.82 21.11 -12.50
CA ASN A 16 9.16 19.72 -12.84
C ASN A 16 7.99 18.99 -13.52
N ASN A 17 7.11 19.75 -14.16
CA ASN A 17 5.80 19.31 -14.65
C ASN A 17 5.83 18.39 -15.89
N ASN A 18 7.03 18.09 -16.40
CA ASN A 18 7.23 17.19 -17.53
C ASN A 18 8.61 16.54 -17.47
N TRP A 19 8.80 15.47 -18.24
CA TRP A 19 10.03 14.69 -18.25
C TRP A 19 11.30 15.48 -18.66
N ARG A 20 11.17 16.60 -19.39
CA ARG A 20 12.31 17.42 -19.81
C ARG A 20 12.82 18.32 -18.68
N GLU A 21 11.95 18.66 -17.75
CA GLU A 21 12.22 19.52 -16.58
C GLU A 21 12.33 18.68 -15.28
N ALA A 22 12.41 17.36 -15.42
CA ALA A 22 12.41 16.43 -14.31
C ALA A 22 13.55 16.72 -13.31
N ASN A 23 13.22 16.71 -12.02
CA ASN A 23 14.20 16.84 -10.95
C ASN A 23 15.13 15.61 -10.91
N PRO A 24 16.41 15.75 -10.56
CA PRO A 24 17.26 14.58 -10.35
C PRO A 24 16.74 13.76 -9.15
N LEU A 25 16.71 12.45 -9.30
CA LEU A 25 16.42 11.50 -8.22
C LEU A 25 17.55 10.49 -8.10
N GLU A 26 18.16 10.49 -6.92
CA GLU A 26 19.13 9.49 -6.49
C GLU A 26 18.41 8.35 -5.79
N ILE A 27 18.57 7.12 -6.28
CA ILE A 27 17.92 5.95 -5.69
C ILE A 27 18.48 5.72 -4.28
N GLY A 28 17.60 5.47 -3.31
CA GLY A 28 17.95 5.36 -1.89
C GLY A 28 17.80 6.67 -1.11
N ARG A 29 17.75 7.82 -1.80
CA ARG A 29 17.53 9.12 -1.16
C ARG A 29 16.03 9.39 -1.01
N THR A 30 15.63 9.85 0.17
CA THR A 30 14.23 10.24 0.44
C THR A 30 13.97 11.64 -0.09
N VAL A 31 12.91 11.81 -0.87
CA VAL A 31 12.48 13.09 -1.45
C VAL A 31 11.17 13.55 -0.79
N TYR A 32 11.09 14.82 -0.42
CA TYR A 32 9.88 15.46 0.09
C TYR A 32 9.31 16.37 -0.99
N GLY A 33 8.02 16.24 -1.26
CA GLY A 33 7.34 17.07 -2.26
C GLY A 33 5.91 17.38 -1.88
N ASN A 34 5.23 18.12 -2.76
CA ASN A 34 3.86 18.55 -2.70
C ASN A 34 3.31 18.58 -4.13
N ASN A 35 2.04 18.19 -4.28
CA ASN A 35 1.42 18.00 -5.58
C ASN A 35 -0.09 18.07 -5.39
N ASP A 36 -0.62 19.24 -5.02
CA ASP A 36 -2.06 19.48 -4.77
C ASP A 36 -2.72 20.38 -5.82
N ASP A 37 -2.02 20.65 -6.90
CA ASP A 37 -2.43 21.43 -8.06
C ASP A 37 -2.98 20.57 -9.21
N THR A 38 -3.00 19.25 -9.03
CA THR A 38 -3.72 18.32 -9.89
C THR A 38 -5.21 18.29 -9.55
N ASP A 39 -6.05 18.45 -10.56
CA ASP A 39 -7.49 18.30 -10.37
C ASP A 39 -7.88 16.82 -10.15
N TYR A 40 -8.38 16.55 -8.95
CA TYR A 40 -8.77 15.23 -8.47
C TYR A 40 -9.86 14.55 -9.31
N LEU A 41 -10.83 15.32 -9.86
CA LEU A 41 -11.95 14.76 -10.63
C LEU A 41 -11.75 14.88 -12.15
N ASN A 42 -10.58 15.35 -12.60
CA ASN A 42 -10.24 15.48 -14.02
C ASN A 42 -11.34 16.20 -14.83
N ASN A 43 -11.81 17.33 -14.30
CA ASN A 43 -12.64 18.33 -14.93
C ASN A 43 -11.98 18.78 -16.25
N GLU A 44 -12.57 18.35 -17.36
CA GLU A 44 -12.06 18.63 -18.71
C GLU A 44 -12.07 20.13 -19.05
N ASP A 45 -12.84 20.95 -18.32
CA ASP A 45 -12.89 22.41 -18.50
C ASP A 45 -11.69 23.12 -17.84
N GLU A 46 -11.15 22.56 -16.75
CA GLU A 46 -9.97 23.07 -16.03
C GLU A 46 -8.67 22.43 -16.54
N ASN A 47 -8.76 21.20 -17.08
CA ASN A 47 -7.64 20.48 -17.66
C ASN A 47 -7.99 20.03 -19.10
N PRO A 48 -7.60 20.81 -20.14
CA PRO A 48 -8.09 20.62 -21.52
C PRO A 48 -7.56 19.36 -22.23
N VAL A 49 -7.01 18.39 -21.51
CA VAL A 49 -6.66 17.06 -22.03
C VAL A 49 -7.96 16.29 -22.29
N LYS A 50 -8.62 16.62 -23.40
CA LYS A 50 -9.87 16.01 -23.86
C LYS A 50 -9.71 14.50 -24.04
N GLY A 51 -10.55 13.73 -23.37
CA GLY A 51 -10.77 12.31 -23.66
C GLY A 51 -10.46 11.38 -22.50
N PHE A 52 -11.44 10.55 -22.16
CA PHE A 52 -11.26 9.25 -21.52
C PHE A 52 -10.65 8.27 -22.53
N ALA A 53 -9.34 8.36 -22.75
CA ALA A 53 -8.60 7.33 -23.47
C ALA A 53 -7.96 6.38 -22.47
N ASN A 54 -8.27 5.09 -22.61
CA ASN A 54 -7.79 3.96 -21.82
C ASN A 54 -6.30 4.07 -21.44
N GLY A 55 -5.97 3.60 -20.23
CA GLY A 55 -4.76 3.83 -19.44
C GLY A 55 -3.44 3.25 -19.96
N LEU A 56 -3.19 3.41 -21.26
CA LEU A 56 -1.95 3.09 -21.96
C LEU A 56 -1.58 4.17 -22.99
N ASP A 57 -2.37 5.23 -23.14
CA ASP A 57 -2.08 6.31 -24.09
C ASP A 57 -1.15 7.37 -23.47
N ASN A 58 -0.01 7.61 -24.11
CA ASN A 58 0.96 8.67 -23.81
C ASN A 58 0.36 10.10 -23.78
N LYS A 59 -0.92 10.28 -24.17
CA LYS A 59 -1.63 11.58 -24.17
C LYS A 59 -1.85 12.23 -22.81
N ARG A 60 -1.78 11.49 -21.71
CA ARG A 60 -1.96 12.01 -20.34
C ARG A 60 -0.64 12.11 -19.57
N ARG A 61 0.50 12.03 -20.27
CA ARG A 61 1.84 12.07 -19.70
C ARG A 61 2.15 13.44 -19.08
N ASP A 62 1.95 14.50 -19.84
CA ASP A 62 2.38 15.85 -19.47
C ASP A 62 1.15 16.67 -19.01
N ARG A 63 0.47 16.22 -17.93
CA ARG A 63 -0.59 17.03 -17.30
C ARG A 63 0.05 18.03 -16.32
N PRO A 64 -0.48 19.26 -16.21
CA PRO A 64 -0.10 20.18 -15.14
C PRO A 64 -0.28 19.52 -13.77
N GLY A 65 0.63 19.82 -12.84
CA GLY A 65 0.63 19.31 -11.48
C GLY A 65 1.07 17.86 -11.36
N LEU A 66 1.94 17.36 -12.24
CA LEU A 66 2.58 16.05 -12.09
C LEU A 66 4.07 16.25 -11.90
N ASP A 67 4.64 15.66 -10.85
CA ASP A 67 6.08 15.82 -10.61
C ASP A 67 6.86 14.76 -11.37
N TRP A 68 7.90 15.21 -12.05
CA TRP A 68 8.80 14.32 -12.77
C TRP A 68 10.18 14.28 -12.12
N PHE A 69 10.70 13.07 -12.03
CA PHE A 69 12.03 12.78 -11.54
C PHE A 69 12.85 12.03 -12.59
N LYS A 70 14.10 12.41 -12.79
CA LYS A 70 15.07 11.75 -13.68
C LYS A 70 16.02 10.90 -12.86
N ILE A 71 16.20 9.66 -13.27
CA ILE A 71 17.06 8.67 -12.63
C ILE A 71 18.14 8.29 -13.63
N GLU A 72 19.39 8.55 -13.26
CA GLU A 72 20.55 8.10 -14.01
C GLU A 72 21.14 6.88 -13.32
N VAL A 73 21.20 5.76 -14.03
CA VAL A 73 21.76 4.50 -13.53
C VAL A 73 23.06 4.23 -14.29
N GLU A 74 24.15 4.04 -13.55
CA GLU A 74 25.47 3.77 -14.12
C GLU A 74 25.85 2.28 -14.04
N GLU A 75 25.15 1.52 -13.18
CA GLU A 75 25.40 0.12 -12.89
C GLU A 75 25.02 -0.78 -14.06
N GLU A 76 25.99 -1.49 -14.63
CA GLU A 76 25.76 -2.47 -15.70
C GLU A 76 24.98 -3.70 -15.21
N VAL A 77 25.14 -4.05 -13.93
CA VAL A 77 24.45 -5.20 -13.31
C VAL A 77 23.03 -4.78 -12.93
N PRO A 78 21.98 -5.48 -13.43
CA PRO A 78 20.61 -5.12 -13.10
C PRO A 78 20.29 -5.32 -11.62
N PHE A 79 19.46 -4.45 -11.06
CA PHE A 79 18.96 -4.52 -9.68
C PHE A 79 17.46 -4.23 -9.61
N LEU A 80 16.83 -4.72 -8.55
CA LEU A 80 15.43 -4.44 -8.25
C LEU A 80 15.36 -3.14 -7.42
N VAL A 81 14.48 -2.23 -7.81
CA VAL A 81 14.12 -1.05 -7.00
C VAL A 81 12.64 -1.11 -6.63
N LEU A 82 12.35 -0.83 -5.37
CA LEU A 82 11.00 -0.53 -4.90
C LEU A 82 10.86 0.98 -4.75
N PHE A 83 9.84 1.55 -5.36
CA PHE A 83 9.45 2.96 -5.18
C PHE A 83 8.18 3.03 -4.34
N GLU A 84 8.17 3.96 -3.39
CA GLU A 84 7.10 4.10 -2.42
C GLU A 84 6.74 5.56 -2.25
N LEU A 85 5.45 5.85 -2.31
CA LEU A 85 4.90 7.17 -2.07
C LEU A 85 4.14 7.16 -0.76
N ASP A 86 4.57 7.95 0.22
CA ASP A 86 3.88 8.12 1.48
C ASP A 86 3.14 9.45 1.47
N VAL A 87 1.85 9.42 1.76
CA VAL A 87 0.95 10.57 1.67
C VAL A 87 0.25 10.81 3.00
N LEU A 88 -0.65 11.78 3.08
CA LEU A 88 -1.42 12.00 4.32
C LEU A 88 -2.67 11.13 4.34
N ASP A 89 -3.37 11.04 3.22
CA ASP A 89 -4.66 10.36 3.13
C ASP A 89 -4.65 9.29 2.03
N ARG A 90 -4.94 8.04 2.38
CA ARG A 90 -5.05 6.94 1.40
C ARG A 90 -6.43 6.94 0.72
N ASP A 91 -7.37 7.77 1.15
CA ASP A 91 -8.64 7.92 0.45
C ASP A 91 -8.52 8.77 -0.83
N VAL A 92 -7.45 9.57 -0.94
CA VAL A 92 -7.09 10.29 -2.18
C VAL A 92 -6.20 9.39 -3.04
N SER A 93 -6.61 9.16 -4.28
CA SER A 93 -5.87 8.33 -5.24
C SER A 93 -4.56 9.00 -5.65
N VAL A 94 -3.50 8.21 -5.70
CA VAL A 94 -2.15 8.66 -6.07
C VAL A 94 -1.52 7.65 -7.01
N ASN A 95 -0.46 8.04 -7.71
CA ASN A 95 0.16 7.16 -8.68
C ASN A 95 1.66 7.38 -8.87
N LEU A 96 2.35 6.28 -9.16
CA LEU A 96 3.74 6.25 -9.60
C LEU A 96 3.82 5.56 -10.97
N ARG A 97 4.60 6.13 -11.88
CA ARG A 97 4.89 5.53 -13.18
C ARG A 97 6.33 5.74 -13.57
N THR A 98 6.93 4.69 -14.13
CA THR A 98 8.27 4.80 -14.70
C THR A 98 8.23 4.84 -16.21
N TYR A 99 9.13 5.63 -16.79
CA TYR A 99 9.29 5.81 -18.21
C TYR A 99 10.76 5.71 -18.61
N VAL A 100 10.98 5.47 -19.90
CA VAL A 100 12.28 5.52 -20.58
C VAL A 100 12.14 6.34 -21.85
N GLU A 101 13.22 6.94 -22.34
CA GLU A 101 13.19 7.60 -23.65
C GLU A 101 12.76 6.63 -24.75
N ASN A 102 11.87 7.09 -25.62
CA ASN A 102 11.45 6.32 -26.77
C ASN A 102 12.59 6.24 -27.80
N LYS A 103 12.50 5.28 -28.72
CA LYS A 103 13.53 5.10 -29.76
C LYS A 103 13.70 6.29 -30.71
N ALA A 104 12.70 7.16 -30.81
CA ALA A 104 12.73 8.35 -31.66
C ALA A 104 13.47 9.52 -31.00
N GLY A 105 13.72 9.48 -29.69
CA GLY A 105 14.37 10.55 -28.92
C GLY A 105 13.52 11.81 -28.73
N ASP A 106 12.25 11.77 -29.11
CA ASP A 106 11.34 12.92 -29.05
C ASP A 106 10.34 12.85 -27.88
N GLY A 107 10.37 11.76 -27.12
CA GLY A 107 9.49 11.53 -25.98
C GLY A 107 9.93 10.36 -25.12
N VAL A 108 9.11 10.05 -24.12
CA VAL A 108 9.27 8.88 -23.25
C VAL A 108 8.08 7.93 -23.37
N GLU A 109 8.31 6.64 -23.10
CA GLU A 109 7.34 5.55 -23.08
C GLU A 109 7.38 4.78 -21.75
N LEU A 110 6.28 4.11 -21.39
CA LEU A 110 6.20 3.38 -20.11
C LEU A 110 7.25 2.28 -20.01
N PHE A 111 7.99 2.29 -18.91
CA PHE A 111 8.94 1.25 -18.54
C PHE A 111 8.28 0.27 -17.57
N LEU A 112 8.25 -1.02 -17.91
CA LEU A 112 7.49 -2.05 -17.20
C LEU A 112 8.34 -3.25 -16.74
N ASP A 113 9.66 -3.24 -16.95
CA ASP A 113 10.50 -4.35 -16.52
C ASP A 113 10.56 -4.42 -14.98
N GLY A 114 10.47 -5.64 -14.42
CA GLY A 114 10.36 -5.86 -12.98
C GLY A 114 9.03 -5.42 -12.35
N LYS A 115 8.01 -5.12 -13.17
CA LYS A 115 6.69 -4.71 -12.70
C LYS A 115 6.02 -5.76 -11.80
N ASP A 116 5.45 -5.26 -10.72
CA ASP A 116 4.62 -6.03 -9.80
C ASP A 116 3.31 -6.51 -10.47
N PRO A 117 2.98 -7.81 -10.41
CA PRO A 117 1.66 -8.33 -10.80
C PRO A 117 0.47 -7.64 -10.12
N MET A 118 0.66 -7.12 -8.89
CA MET A 118 -0.34 -6.42 -8.08
C MET A 118 -0.46 -4.93 -8.40
N GLU A 119 0.29 -4.39 -9.37
CA GLU A 119 -0.05 -3.12 -10.02
C GLU A 119 -1.31 -3.29 -10.88
N ILE A 120 -2.46 -3.39 -10.22
CA ILE A 120 -3.76 -3.77 -10.78
C ILE A 120 -4.45 -2.58 -11.46
N VAL A 121 -5.16 -2.84 -12.57
CA VAL A 121 -6.25 -1.96 -13.04
C VAL A 121 -7.50 -2.47 -12.36
N HIS A 122 -8.19 -1.64 -11.59
CA HIS A 122 -9.51 -2.01 -11.11
C HIS A 122 -10.55 -1.83 -12.20
N ASP A 123 -11.52 -2.74 -12.27
CA ASP A 123 -12.52 -2.94 -13.35
C ASP A 123 -13.33 -1.69 -13.77
N ARG A 124 -13.14 -0.55 -13.08
CA ARG A 124 -13.88 0.69 -13.27
C ARG A 124 -13.00 1.92 -13.42
N GLU A 125 -11.67 1.78 -13.34
CA GLU A 125 -10.76 2.87 -13.63
C GLU A 125 -10.17 2.72 -15.03
N PRO A 126 -10.08 3.82 -15.81
CA PRO A 126 -9.41 3.79 -17.09
C PRO A 126 -7.90 3.60 -16.92
N GLU A 127 -7.31 3.95 -15.77
CA GLU A 127 -5.86 3.94 -15.52
C GLU A 127 -5.44 3.16 -14.27
N ARG A 128 -4.20 2.64 -14.27
CA ARG A 128 -3.57 1.99 -13.11
C ARG A 128 -3.12 3.05 -12.11
N TYR A 129 -3.49 2.87 -10.85
CA TYR A 129 -3.01 3.69 -9.73
C TYR A 129 -2.20 2.80 -8.80
N SER A 130 -0.96 3.15 -8.51
CA SER A 130 -0.26 2.58 -7.37
C SER A 130 0.69 3.56 -6.73
N LYS A 131 0.68 3.57 -5.39
CA LYS A 131 1.65 4.28 -4.56
C LYS A 131 2.90 3.47 -4.23
N ALA A 132 2.93 2.20 -4.64
CA ALA A 132 4.08 1.31 -4.47
C ALA A 132 4.28 0.52 -5.76
N ILE A 133 5.46 0.65 -6.37
CA ILE A 133 5.79 -0.03 -7.63
C ILE A 133 7.19 -0.63 -7.56
N SER A 134 7.43 -1.70 -8.31
CA SER A 134 8.74 -2.34 -8.42
C SER A 134 9.28 -2.27 -9.84
N ARG A 135 10.57 -2.01 -10.04
CA ARG A 135 11.19 -2.05 -11.36
C ARG A 135 12.55 -2.72 -11.32
N ILE A 136 12.95 -3.36 -12.42
CA ILE A 136 14.33 -3.81 -12.62
C ILE A 136 15.04 -2.76 -13.45
N LEU A 137 16.04 -2.11 -12.87
CA LEU A 137 16.85 -1.10 -13.55
C LEU A 137 18.24 -1.66 -13.84
N LYS A 138 18.86 -1.12 -14.88
CA LYS A 138 20.26 -1.31 -15.24
C LYS A 138 20.75 -0.01 -15.87
N LYS A 139 22.01 0.07 -16.26
CA LYS A 139 22.57 1.26 -16.89
C LYS A 139 21.65 1.90 -17.92
N GLY A 140 21.36 3.18 -17.72
CA GLY A 140 20.46 3.96 -18.57
C GLY A 140 19.77 5.10 -17.81
N THR A 141 19.00 5.86 -18.57
CA THR A 141 18.22 7.00 -18.08
C THR A 141 16.75 6.60 -17.98
N TYR A 142 16.16 6.82 -16.80
CA TYR A 142 14.76 6.56 -16.52
C TYR A 142 14.09 7.80 -15.97
N TYR A 143 12.76 7.83 -16.03
CA TYR A 143 11.96 8.89 -15.45
C TYR A 143 10.89 8.29 -14.55
N LEU A 144 10.70 8.86 -13.37
CA LEU A 144 9.62 8.53 -12.45
C LEU A 144 8.65 9.71 -12.41
N GLN A 145 7.42 9.47 -12.80
CA GLN A 145 6.31 10.39 -12.65
C GLN A 145 5.60 10.09 -11.32
N VAL A 146 5.34 11.16 -10.57
CA VAL A 146 4.55 11.15 -9.34
C VAL A 146 3.27 11.93 -9.59
N ASN A 147 2.13 11.29 -9.36
CA ASN A 147 0.84 11.95 -9.18
C ASN A 147 0.53 11.87 -7.69
N GLY A 148 0.86 12.93 -6.96
CA GLY A 148 0.75 12.97 -5.50
C GLY A 148 -0.66 13.30 -5.02
N ASN A 149 -1.39 14.20 -5.69
CA ASN A 149 -2.71 14.70 -5.25
C ASN A 149 -2.75 15.11 -3.76
N HIS A 150 -1.65 15.61 -3.20
CA HIS A 150 -1.52 15.91 -1.78
C HIS A 150 -0.65 17.15 -1.54
N PRO A 151 -0.98 17.96 -0.52
CA PRO A 151 -0.14 19.11 -0.13
C PRO A 151 1.23 18.68 0.43
N ARG A 152 1.43 17.37 0.63
CA ARG A 152 2.70 16.76 0.99
C ARG A 152 2.71 15.28 0.61
N TYR A 153 3.82 14.84 0.05
CA TYR A 153 4.20 13.44 -0.03
C TYR A 153 5.67 13.23 0.38
N ILE A 154 6.02 11.98 0.63
CA ILE A 154 7.40 11.53 0.82
C ILE A 154 7.63 10.37 -0.16
N LEU A 155 8.54 10.57 -1.10
CA LEU A 155 8.95 9.56 -2.06
C LEU A 155 10.20 8.85 -1.52
N ARG A 156 10.14 7.52 -1.44
CA ARG A 156 11.26 6.66 -1.03
C ARG A 156 11.56 5.66 -2.14
N SER A 157 12.83 5.29 -2.24
CA SER A 157 13.27 4.21 -3.11
C SER A 157 14.28 3.33 -2.40
N LYS A 158 14.26 2.03 -2.69
CA LYS A 158 15.19 1.06 -2.07
C LYS A 158 15.64 0.00 -3.06
N ILE A 159 16.95 -0.26 -3.06
CA ILE A 159 17.61 -1.22 -3.95
C ILE A 159 17.67 -2.60 -3.29
N TYR A 160 17.47 -3.63 -4.11
CA TYR A 160 17.58 -5.04 -3.77
C TYR A 160 18.27 -5.81 -4.89
N ASP A 161 18.93 -6.93 -4.53
CA ASP A 161 19.32 -7.92 -5.54
C ASP A 161 18.06 -8.52 -6.18
N ILE A 162 18.16 -8.96 -7.44
CA ILE A 162 17.05 -9.60 -8.14
C ILE A 162 16.91 -11.06 -7.65
N PRO A 163 15.70 -11.51 -7.27
CA PRO A 163 15.45 -12.92 -6.93
C PRO A 163 15.74 -13.87 -8.11
N PRO A 164 16.03 -15.16 -7.87
CA PRO A 164 15.97 -15.86 -6.58
C PRO A 164 17.22 -15.61 -5.71
N PHE A 165 17.01 -15.52 -4.40
CA PHE A 165 18.09 -15.36 -3.43
C PHE A 165 18.67 -16.70 -2.98
N GLN A 166 19.98 -16.73 -2.76
CA GLN A 166 20.65 -17.85 -2.07
C GLN A 166 20.48 -17.76 -0.54
N SER A 167 20.42 -16.53 -0.02
CA SER A 167 20.21 -16.25 1.41
C SER A 167 18.71 -16.15 1.70
N PRO A 168 18.16 -16.97 2.61
CA PRO A 168 16.77 -16.85 3.03
C PRO A 168 16.49 -15.51 3.74
N GLU A 169 17.49 -14.93 4.41
CA GLU A 169 17.35 -13.65 5.10
C GLU A 169 17.01 -12.52 4.12
N LYS A 170 17.70 -12.47 2.97
CA LYS A 170 17.40 -11.50 1.90
C LYS A 170 16.00 -11.71 1.32
N ALA A 171 15.57 -12.96 1.17
CA ALA A 171 14.24 -13.29 0.69
C ALA A 171 13.14 -12.82 1.65
N VAL A 172 13.31 -13.03 2.95
CA VAL A 172 12.38 -12.56 3.99
C VAL A 172 12.37 -11.04 4.05
N GLN A 173 13.54 -10.38 4.01
CA GLN A 173 13.62 -8.92 4.05
C GLN A 173 12.90 -8.27 2.87
N LEU A 174 13.18 -8.71 1.64
CA LEU A 174 12.47 -8.19 0.46
C LEU A 174 10.98 -8.55 0.52
N GLY A 175 10.64 -9.80 0.85
CA GLY A 175 9.26 -10.27 0.89
C GLY A 175 8.40 -9.49 1.88
N ALA A 176 8.90 -9.26 3.10
CA ALA A 176 8.21 -8.47 4.13
C ALA A 176 8.08 -7.00 3.71
N HIS A 177 9.12 -6.43 3.08
CA HIS A 177 9.06 -5.06 2.60
C HIS A 177 8.04 -4.87 1.48
N TYR A 178 8.07 -5.77 0.50
CA TYR A 178 7.17 -5.79 -0.65
C TYR A 178 5.71 -6.00 -0.22
N ILE A 179 5.42 -7.05 0.57
CA ILE A 179 4.03 -7.39 0.91
C ILE A 179 3.37 -6.29 1.75
N MET A 180 4.13 -5.58 2.59
CA MET A 180 3.61 -4.44 3.35
C MET A 180 3.22 -3.28 2.43
N ASN A 181 4.08 -2.96 1.48
CA ASN A 181 3.83 -1.89 0.52
C ASN A 181 2.64 -2.21 -0.39
N VAL A 182 2.50 -3.45 -0.87
CA VAL A 182 1.33 -3.87 -1.66
C VAL A 182 0.05 -3.81 -0.82
N GLY A 183 0.11 -4.26 0.44
CA GLY A 183 -1.03 -4.21 1.37
C GLY A 183 -1.53 -2.78 1.63
N ASP A 184 -0.62 -1.84 1.91
CA ASP A 184 -0.96 -0.42 2.07
C ASP A 184 -1.41 0.23 0.76
N ALA A 185 -0.77 -0.10 -0.38
CA ALA A 185 -1.16 0.40 -1.69
C ALA A 185 -2.57 -0.01 -2.07
N TRP A 186 -3.01 -1.23 -1.72
CA TRP A 186 -4.40 -1.65 -1.89
C TRP A 186 -5.36 -0.72 -1.17
N VAL A 187 -5.04 -0.28 0.06
CA VAL A 187 -5.91 0.63 0.81
C VAL A 187 -6.00 2.00 0.13
N ALA A 188 -4.93 2.41 -0.56
CA ALA A 188 -4.95 3.62 -1.38
C ALA A 188 -5.74 3.46 -2.68
N GLN A 189 -5.98 2.23 -3.15
CA GLN A 189 -6.55 1.96 -4.48
C GLN A 189 -7.99 1.46 -4.44
N VAL A 190 -8.37 0.56 -3.52
CA VAL A 190 -9.53 -0.33 -3.70
C VAL A 190 -10.76 -0.02 -2.86
N PRO A 191 -10.69 0.54 -1.63
CA PRO A 191 -11.91 0.96 -0.95
C PRO A 191 -12.71 1.86 -1.90
N ARG A 192 -13.96 1.45 -2.19
CA ARG A 192 -14.89 2.11 -3.13
C ARG A 192 -14.66 1.78 -4.62
N GLU A 193 -14.49 0.47 -4.88
CA GLU A 193 -14.47 -0.15 -6.23
C GLU A 193 -13.36 0.34 -7.16
N GLY A 194 -12.26 0.81 -6.59
CA GLY A 194 -11.15 1.31 -7.38
C GLY A 194 -11.39 2.71 -7.95
N ASN A 195 -12.60 3.27 -7.87
CA ASN A 195 -13.00 4.36 -8.75
C ASN A 195 -13.01 5.74 -8.08
N ILE A 196 -12.32 6.73 -8.65
CA ILE A 196 -12.20 8.08 -8.05
C ILE A 196 -13.55 8.79 -7.90
N TYR A 197 -14.47 8.60 -8.84
CA TYR A 197 -15.81 9.17 -8.79
C TYR A 197 -16.71 8.47 -7.77
N ARG A 198 -16.45 7.19 -7.48
CA ARG A 198 -17.16 6.46 -6.42
C ARG A 198 -16.56 6.71 -5.05
N ARG A 199 -15.37 7.31 -4.97
CA ARG A 199 -14.75 7.65 -3.68
C ARG A 199 -15.46 8.76 -2.94
N ILE A 200 -16.03 9.70 -3.69
CA ILE A 200 -16.86 10.79 -3.17
C ILE A 200 -18.28 10.32 -2.79
N GLU A 201 -18.66 9.11 -3.20
CA GLU A 201 -19.95 8.50 -2.88
C GLU A 201 -19.84 7.59 -1.64
N ASN A 202 -20.93 7.48 -0.87
CA ASN A 202 -21.03 6.59 0.30
C ASN A 202 -19.96 6.83 1.39
N LEU A 203 -19.72 8.09 1.79
CA LEU A 203 -18.90 8.44 2.96
C LEU A 203 -19.66 8.16 4.28
N HIS A 204 -19.85 6.89 4.59
CA HIS A 204 -20.46 6.43 5.84
C HIS A 204 -19.39 5.82 6.75
N ASP A 205 -19.64 5.81 8.05
CA ASP A 205 -18.73 5.20 9.04
C ASP A 205 -18.35 3.75 8.66
N SER A 206 -19.30 3.00 8.12
CA SER A 206 -19.11 1.60 7.70
C SER A 206 -18.28 1.41 6.43
N THR A 207 -18.10 2.42 5.58
CA THR A 207 -17.23 2.35 4.40
C THR A 207 -15.83 2.87 4.72
N LEU A 208 -15.75 3.92 5.54
CA LEU A 208 -14.50 4.52 6.01
C LEU A 208 -13.67 3.57 6.89
N ARG A 209 -14.34 2.74 7.71
CA ARG A 209 -13.68 1.77 8.61
C ARG A 209 -13.41 0.40 7.98
N CYS A 210 -13.62 0.23 6.67
CA CYS A 210 -13.28 -1.02 6.01
C CYS A 210 -11.78 -1.30 6.14
N THR A 211 -11.38 -2.37 6.81
CA THR A 211 -9.96 -2.70 6.99
C THR A 211 -9.40 -3.56 5.86
N ALA A 212 -10.25 -4.07 4.97
CA ALA A 212 -9.91 -5.02 3.91
C ALA A 212 -9.34 -6.35 4.44
N CYS A 213 -10.01 -7.48 4.19
CA CYS A 213 -9.61 -8.74 4.80
C CYS A 213 -8.19 -9.17 4.38
N HIS A 214 -7.94 -9.49 3.11
CA HIS A 214 -6.62 -9.99 2.68
C HIS A 214 -5.48 -8.96 2.74
N PRO A 215 -5.66 -7.73 2.23
CA PRO A 215 -4.56 -6.79 2.08
C PRO A 215 -4.02 -6.26 3.40
N SER A 216 -4.88 -6.13 4.43
CA SER A 216 -4.41 -5.71 5.77
C SER A 216 -3.88 -6.88 6.58
N ILE A 217 -4.56 -8.04 6.54
CA ILE A 217 -4.19 -9.19 7.38
C ILE A 217 -2.87 -9.80 6.91
N PHE A 218 -2.77 -10.20 5.64
CA PHE A 218 -1.62 -10.99 5.20
C PHE A 218 -0.33 -10.19 5.18
N SER A 219 -0.41 -8.90 4.81
CA SER A 219 0.74 -8.01 4.86
C SER A 219 1.23 -7.81 6.30
N THR A 220 0.31 -7.46 7.21
CA THR A 220 0.66 -7.15 8.60
C THR A 220 1.09 -8.39 9.39
N GLU A 221 0.43 -9.54 9.20
CA GLU A 221 0.80 -10.82 9.83
C GLU A 221 2.19 -11.27 9.35
N ALA A 222 2.49 -11.15 8.05
CA ALA A 222 3.82 -11.49 7.52
C ALA A 222 4.92 -10.60 8.11
N VAL A 223 4.68 -9.29 8.19
CA VAL A 223 5.63 -8.34 8.79
C VAL A 223 5.84 -8.59 10.28
N LEU A 224 4.76 -8.79 11.05
CA LEU A 224 4.86 -9.09 12.48
C LEU A 224 5.57 -10.42 12.75
N THR A 225 5.29 -11.44 11.93
CA THR A 225 5.98 -12.74 12.02
C THR A 225 7.48 -12.58 11.74
N SER A 226 7.83 -11.75 10.75
CA SER A 226 9.23 -11.44 10.43
C SER A 226 9.90 -10.65 11.58
N GLN A 227 9.21 -9.67 12.16
CA GLN A 227 9.68 -8.90 13.31
C GLN A 227 9.95 -9.79 14.54
N LYS A 228 9.08 -10.76 14.83
CA LYS A 228 9.31 -11.75 15.90
C LYS A 228 10.57 -12.59 15.68
N ALA A 229 10.93 -12.82 14.41
CA ALA A 229 12.14 -13.54 14.03
C ALA A 229 13.39 -12.63 13.96
N GLY A 230 13.27 -11.35 14.32
CA GLY A 230 14.38 -10.39 14.40
C GLY A 230 14.60 -9.54 13.13
N TYR A 231 13.73 -9.65 12.12
CA TYR A 231 13.82 -8.82 10.91
C TYR A 231 13.20 -7.45 11.16
N PRO A 232 13.86 -6.34 10.79
CA PRO A 232 13.30 -5.01 11.00
C PRO A 232 12.08 -4.75 10.11
N ILE A 233 11.12 -3.99 10.64
CA ILE A 233 10.04 -3.40 9.83
C ILE A 233 10.63 -2.26 8.99
N GLU A 234 10.74 -2.49 7.69
CA GLU A 234 11.27 -1.54 6.71
C GLU A 234 10.24 -0.44 6.35
N ALA A 235 9.05 -0.85 5.89
CA ALA A 235 7.95 0.03 5.50
C ALA A 235 7.14 0.52 6.73
N LYS A 236 7.79 1.29 7.62
CA LYS A 236 7.23 1.66 8.93
C LYS A 236 5.94 2.48 8.83
N SER A 237 5.84 3.44 7.91
CA SER A 237 4.66 4.30 7.81
C SER A 237 3.46 3.55 7.21
N GLN A 238 3.72 2.70 6.22
CA GLN A 238 2.73 1.79 5.64
C GLN A 238 2.23 0.80 6.69
N PHE A 239 3.14 0.15 7.42
CA PHE A 239 2.80 -0.75 8.51
C PHE A 239 1.96 -0.04 9.59
N ARG A 240 2.40 1.15 10.03
CA ARG A 240 1.67 1.93 11.03
C ARG A 240 0.26 2.28 10.57
N TYR A 241 0.11 2.73 9.33
CA TYR A 241 -1.18 3.08 8.77
C TYR A 241 -2.15 1.89 8.73
N VAL A 242 -1.67 0.72 8.28
CA VAL A 242 -2.50 -0.50 8.22
C VAL A 242 -2.88 -0.98 9.63
N VAL A 243 -1.94 -0.95 10.58
CA VAL A 243 -2.22 -1.26 12.00
C VAL A 243 -3.25 -0.29 12.57
N ASP A 244 -3.10 1.01 12.35
CA ASP A 244 -4.07 2.01 12.82
C ASP A 244 -5.46 1.80 12.22
N ARG A 245 -5.53 1.34 10.97
CA ARG A 245 -6.79 0.97 10.33
C ARG A 245 -7.42 -0.25 11.00
N ILE A 246 -6.63 -1.26 11.35
CA ILE A 246 -7.11 -2.44 12.11
C ILE A 246 -7.59 -2.03 13.50
N TYR A 247 -6.83 -1.18 14.21
CA TYR A 247 -7.20 -0.59 15.51
C TYR A 247 -8.58 0.09 15.48
N ASN A 248 -8.86 0.81 14.40
CA ASN A 248 -10.12 1.55 14.21
C ASN A 248 -11.25 0.70 13.59
N GLY A 249 -10.98 -0.57 13.25
CA GLY A 249 -11.92 -1.47 12.61
C GLY A 249 -13.16 -1.82 13.45
N PRO A 250 -13.01 -2.21 14.73
CA PRO A 250 -14.15 -2.53 15.58
C PRO A 250 -15.03 -1.32 15.90
N THR A 251 -16.32 -1.44 15.64
CA THR A 251 -17.36 -0.47 16.01
C THR A 251 -18.33 -1.09 17.02
N PRO A 252 -18.73 -0.37 18.08
CA PRO A 252 -19.77 -0.87 18.98
C PRO A 252 -21.10 -1.04 18.23
N LEU A 253 -21.72 -2.21 18.35
CA LEU A 253 -23.14 -2.35 18.05
C LEU A 253 -23.91 -1.79 19.23
N TYR A 254 -24.82 -0.86 18.94
CA TYR A 254 -25.83 -0.48 19.92
C TYR A 254 -26.82 -1.66 20.07
N GLY A 255 -26.81 -2.33 21.23
CA GLY A 255 -27.65 -3.49 21.50
C GLY A 255 -27.40 -4.10 22.89
N PRO A 256 -28.25 -5.03 23.36
CA PRO A 256 -28.22 -5.54 24.73
C PRO A 256 -27.03 -6.46 25.06
N PHE A 257 -26.10 -6.65 24.12
CA PHE A 257 -25.04 -7.66 24.21
C PHE A 257 -23.61 -7.08 24.25
N GLU A 258 -23.45 -5.74 24.30
CA GLU A 258 -22.13 -5.07 24.34
C GLU A 258 -21.14 -5.57 23.26
N VAL A 259 -21.66 -6.00 22.11
CA VAL A 259 -20.85 -6.57 21.03
C VAL A 259 -20.30 -5.47 20.13
N ASN A 260 -19.10 -5.68 19.59
CA ASN A 260 -18.57 -4.85 18.50
C ASN A 260 -18.71 -5.61 17.18
N TRP A 261 -19.01 -4.89 16.10
CA TRP A 261 -19.01 -5.42 14.75
C TRP A 261 -17.91 -4.76 13.92
N GLN A 262 -17.46 -5.50 12.90
CA GLN A 262 -16.56 -5.01 11.88
C GLN A 262 -17.13 -5.45 10.52
N ARG A 263 -17.05 -4.59 9.51
CA ARG A 263 -17.60 -4.90 8.18
C ARG A 263 -16.65 -5.84 7.43
N TYR A 264 -17.17 -6.99 7.00
CA TYR A 264 -16.46 -7.96 6.18
C TYR A 264 -17.28 -8.38 4.96
N ILE A 265 -16.59 -8.86 3.93
CA ILE A 265 -17.21 -9.25 2.65
C ILE A 265 -17.72 -10.71 2.69
N ALA A 266 -17.14 -11.59 3.50
CA ALA A 266 -17.55 -13.02 3.49
C ALA A 266 -17.29 -13.85 4.77
N ILE A 267 -16.35 -13.49 5.65
CA ILE A 267 -15.84 -14.40 6.71
C ILE A 267 -15.57 -13.68 8.06
N PRO A 268 -16.63 -13.34 8.82
CA PRO A 268 -16.51 -12.47 9.98
C PRO A 268 -15.70 -13.06 11.14
N MET A 269 -15.89 -14.35 11.48
CA MET A 269 -15.17 -14.98 12.60
C MET A 269 -13.66 -15.00 12.36
N GLN A 270 -13.23 -15.49 11.19
CA GLN A 270 -11.82 -15.56 10.82
C GLN A 270 -11.14 -14.19 10.87
N SER A 271 -11.82 -13.14 10.41
CA SER A 271 -11.22 -11.82 10.38
C SER A 271 -11.11 -11.18 11.77
N GLN A 272 -12.03 -11.47 12.68
CA GLN A 272 -11.96 -10.98 14.07
C GLN A 272 -10.78 -11.61 14.81
N GLY A 273 -10.59 -12.92 14.70
CA GLY A 273 -9.44 -13.62 15.25
C GLY A 273 -8.11 -13.11 14.73
N LYS A 274 -8.00 -12.96 13.40
CA LYS A 274 -6.77 -12.49 12.75
C LYS A 274 -6.42 -11.06 13.13
N HIS A 275 -7.38 -10.13 13.08
CA HIS A 275 -7.14 -8.76 13.49
C HIS A 275 -6.81 -8.66 14.98
N GLY A 276 -7.55 -9.37 15.84
CA GLY A 276 -7.27 -9.41 17.27
C GLY A 276 -5.84 -9.89 17.56
N LEU A 277 -5.39 -10.98 16.91
CA LEU A 277 -4.03 -11.47 17.08
C LEU A 277 -2.99 -10.49 16.55
N ILE A 278 -3.21 -9.88 15.37
CA ILE A 278 -2.31 -8.86 14.81
C ILE A 278 -2.13 -7.71 15.80
N LEU A 279 -3.21 -7.23 16.42
CA LEU A 279 -3.14 -6.16 17.41
C LEU A 279 -2.42 -6.61 18.69
N LYS A 280 -2.69 -7.82 19.18
CA LYS A 280 -1.98 -8.40 20.34
C LYS A 280 -0.48 -8.52 20.08
N ASP A 281 -0.09 -8.98 18.89
CA ASP A 281 1.29 -9.08 18.47
C ASP A 281 1.95 -7.71 18.29
N PHE A 282 1.24 -6.75 17.71
CA PHE A 282 1.73 -5.37 17.61
C PHE A 282 1.97 -4.75 18.99
N GLU A 283 1.03 -4.92 19.92
CA GLU A 283 1.17 -4.40 21.28
C GLU A 283 2.34 -5.02 22.02
N LYS A 284 2.57 -6.32 21.81
CA LYS A 284 3.65 -7.04 22.47
C LYS A 284 5.04 -6.78 21.89
N TYR A 285 5.16 -6.76 20.55
CA TYR A 285 6.46 -6.80 19.87
C TYR A 285 6.86 -5.48 19.20
N VAL A 286 5.96 -4.50 19.13
CA VAL A 286 6.22 -3.23 18.44
C VAL A 286 5.92 -2.01 19.31
N SER A 287 4.71 -1.87 19.84
CA SER A 287 4.38 -0.70 20.68
C SER A 287 4.78 -0.87 22.14
N GLU A 288 4.97 -2.12 22.58
CA GLU A 288 5.25 -2.51 23.97
C GLU A 288 4.22 -1.93 24.96
N LYS A 289 2.98 -1.77 24.50
CA LYS A 289 1.88 -1.17 25.25
C LYS A 289 0.60 -1.95 25.05
N GLU A 290 0.22 -2.68 26.08
CA GLU A 290 -1.07 -3.36 26.14
C GLU A 290 -2.22 -2.34 26.26
N THR A 291 -3.30 -2.57 25.54
CA THR A 291 -4.53 -1.78 25.64
C THR A 291 -5.74 -2.71 25.79
N PRO A 292 -6.84 -2.26 26.42
CA PRO A 292 -8.06 -3.08 26.53
C PRO A 292 -8.80 -3.22 25.18
N LEU A 293 -8.21 -2.78 24.05
CA LEU A 293 -8.90 -2.80 22.77
C LEU A 293 -9.20 -4.22 22.29
N PHE A 294 -8.32 -5.18 22.53
CA PHE A 294 -8.55 -6.56 22.10
C PHE A 294 -9.78 -7.19 22.80
N GLU A 295 -10.17 -6.67 23.97
CA GLU A 295 -11.42 -7.02 24.65
C GLU A 295 -12.66 -6.68 23.80
N ARG A 296 -12.55 -5.84 22.75
CA ARG A 296 -13.66 -5.58 21.82
C ARG A 296 -13.92 -6.73 20.85
N TYR A 297 -12.92 -7.59 20.62
CA TYR A 297 -13.02 -8.75 19.73
C TYR A 297 -13.54 -9.98 20.49
N ALA A 298 -13.14 -10.12 21.75
CA ALA A 298 -13.38 -11.32 22.56
C ALA A 298 -14.88 -11.65 22.79
N PRO A 299 -15.80 -10.71 23.08
CA PRO A 299 -17.22 -11.01 23.29
C PRO A 299 -17.88 -11.64 22.07
N PHE A 300 -17.58 -11.12 20.87
CA PHE A 300 -18.09 -11.68 19.62
C PHE A 300 -17.57 -13.10 19.40
N LEU A 301 -16.25 -13.30 19.48
CA LEU A 301 -15.63 -14.61 19.30
C LEU A 301 -16.14 -15.62 20.34
N LYS A 302 -16.29 -15.20 21.60
CA LYS A 302 -16.86 -16.04 22.65
C LYS A 302 -18.30 -16.44 22.32
N HIS A 303 -19.15 -15.50 21.91
CA HIS A 303 -20.53 -15.82 21.51
C HIS A 303 -20.58 -16.75 20.30
N ALA A 304 -19.70 -16.53 19.32
CA ALA A 304 -19.67 -17.31 18.09
C ALA A 304 -19.18 -18.75 18.33
N TRP A 305 -18.20 -18.95 19.22
CA TRP A 305 -17.60 -20.26 19.49
C TRP A 305 -18.23 -21.03 20.65
N THR A 306 -19.00 -20.39 21.53
CA THR A 306 -19.55 -21.07 22.71
C THR A 306 -20.49 -22.20 22.29
N GLY A 307 -20.13 -23.43 22.66
CA GLY A 307 -20.93 -24.62 22.36
C GLY A 307 -20.70 -25.23 20.98
N MET A 308 -19.72 -24.75 20.21
CA MET A 308 -19.30 -25.37 18.95
C MET A 308 -18.12 -26.32 19.18
N ASP A 309 -18.22 -27.53 18.63
CA ASP A 309 -17.17 -28.56 18.57
C ASP A 309 -16.72 -28.87 17.13
N GLU A 310 -17.51 -28.48 16.13
CA GLU A 310 -17.19 -28.57 14.70
C GLU A 310 -17.47 -27.24 13.97
N LEU A 311 -16.69 -26.96 12.92
CA LEU A 311 -16.97 -25.86 12.01
C LEU A 311 -18.16 -26.21 11.12
N HIS A 312 -19.05 -25.25 10.92
CA HIS A 312 -20.19 -25.40 10.02
C HIS A 312 -19.70 -25.70 8.59
N PRO A 313 -20.33 -26.63 7.83
CA PRO A 313 -19.86 -27.01 6.48
C PRO A 313 -19.82 -25.85 5.48
N ASP A 314 -20.61 -24.81 5.73
CA ASP A 314 -20.71 -23.57 4.95
C ASP A 314 -19.81 -22.43 5.46
N GLU A 315 -19.20 -22.58 6.65
CA GLU A 315 -18.00 -21.82 7.08
C GLU A 315 -16.76 -22.39 6.35
N ALA A 316 -16.82 -22.36 5.02
CA ALA A 316 -15.71 -22.75 4.17
C ALA A 316 -14.63 -21.66 4.21
N ASN A 317 -13.36 -22.07 4.23
CA ASN A 317 -12.27 -21.15 4.02
C ASN A 317 -12.32 -20.57 2.60
N GLY A 318 -13.00 -19.43 2.46
CA GLY A 318 -13.09 -18.69 1.20
C GLY A 318 -11.85 -17.86 0.87
N VAL A 319 -10.77 -18.00 1.63
CA VAL A 319 -9.54 -17.23 1.46
C VAL A 319 -8.56 -17.98 0.57
N VAL A 320 -7.92 -17.25 -0.35
CA VAL A 320 -6.75 -17.73 -1.11
C VAL A 320 -5.55 -16.84 -0.74
N PRO A 321 -4.42 -17.40 -0.26
CA PRO A 321 -4.20 -18.83 -0.02
C PRO A 321 -5.03 -19.38 1.14
N ALA A 322 -5.42 -20.66 1.02
CA ALA A 322 -6.22 -21.34 2.03
C ALA A 322 -5.41 -21.51 3.32
N ASP A 323 -5.84 -20.81 4.36
CA ASP A 323 -5.46 -21.05 5.75
C ASP A 323 -6.02 -22.38 6.32
N SER A 324 -5.48 -22.86 7.42
CA SER A 324 -5.97 -24.09 8.07
C SER A 324 -7.02 -23.79 9.13
N ASN A 325 -7.99 -24.69 9.32
CA ASN A 325 -8.98 -24.58 10.40
C ASN A 325 -8.33 -24.51 11.79
N VAL A 326 -7.25 -25.27 12.00
CA VAL A 326 -6.43 -25.21 13.22
C VAL A 326 -5.83 -23.82 13.40
N GLY A 327 -5.29 -23.24 12.32
CA GLY A 327 -4.79 -21.87 12.32
C GLY A 327 -5.85 -20.86 12.73
N PHE A 328 -7.11 -21.03 12.35
CA PHE A 328 -8.19 -20.14 12.79
C PHE A 328 -8.45 -20.27 14.29
N SER A 329 -8.69 -21.50 14.75
CA SER A 329 -9.03 -21.75 16.15
C SER A 329 -7.93 -21.32 17.12
N VAL A 330 -6.66 -21.47 16.75
CA VAL A 330 -5.53 -21.01 17.57
C VAL A 330 -5.52 -19.50 17.69
N ARG A 331 -5.74 -18.76 16.60
CA ARG A 331 -5.78 -17.28 16.64
C ARG A 331 -6.93 -16.79 17.51
N ASP A 332 -8.12 -17.37 17.34
CA ASP A 332 -9.28 -17.03 18.16
C ASP A 332 -9.04 -17.32 19.64
N TRP A 333 -8.47 -18.48 19.96
CA TRP A 333 -8.10 -18.82 21.34
C TRP A 333 -7.08 -17.84 21.93
N LEU A 334 -6.09 -17.41 21.15
CA LEU A 334 -5.10 -16.42 21.56
C LEU A 334 -5.69 -15.03 21.78
N VAL A 335 -6.80 -14.67 21.11
CA VAL A 335 -7.52 -13.42 21.36
C VAL A 335 -8.37 -13.51 22.63
N LEU A 336 -8.88 -14.70 22.95
CA LEU A 336 -9.71 -14.97 24.12
C LEU A 336 -8.93 -15.16 25.44
N THR A 337 -7.60 -15.30 25.37
CA THR A 337 -6.71 -15.58 26.52
C THR A 337 -5.69 -14.49 26.76
#